data_AF-A0A5N9HYB7-F1
#
_entry.id   AF-A0A5N9HYB7-F1
#
_cell.length_a   1.000
_cell.length_b   1.000
_cell.length_c   1.000
_cell.angle_alpha   90.00
_cell.angle_beta   90.00
_cell.angle_gamma   90.00
#
_symmetry.space_group_name_H-M   'P 1'
#
loop_
_entity.id
_entity.type
_entity.pdbx_description
1 polymer ?
#
loop_
_entity_poly.entity_id
_entity_poly.type
_entity_poly.pdbx_seq_one_letter_code
_entity_poly.pdbx_strand_id
1 'polypeptide(L)'
;MNFDVFVLVALVFVFAGGIKGLIGFGLPTVSIAILAAFLGLIEAMTLMLLPSLITNLLQGLVGGHLIRLIRRCWSLFILGAVFTWLTSSLLSTWDPATFLVILGVVITVYGLSSLWSFQLPSPGPGEPWISPIVGMLSGGITGLTGVFVVPSIGYLQALRMDRDELIQAMGLWFTIATLSLAFSLKEHGLLSDELGWLSLMAVLPALLGMWIGRILRPRLSEAAFRRLFFAGLTLLGVYIGASTIVAS
;
A
#
# COMPACT_ATOMS: atom_id res chain seq x y z
N MET A 1 -19.95 16.03 -5.35
CA MET A 1 -19.12 15.93 -4.12
C MET A 1 -19.11 17.22 -3.30
N ASN A 2 -19.11 17.11 -1.97
CA ASN A 2 -18.95 18.24 -1.04
C ASN A 2 -17.48 18.70 -0.98
N PHE A 3 -17.26 20.02 -0.84
CA PHE A 3 -15.94 20.64 -0.72
C PHE A 3 -15.09 19.99 0.40
N ASP A 4 -15.74 19.57 1.49
CA ASP A 4 -15.09 18.92 2.63
C ASP A 4 -14.39 17.61 2.25
N VAL A 5 -14.98 16.82 1.34
CA VAL A 5 -14.39 15.56 0.86
C VAL A 5 -13.12 15.84 0.06
N PHE A 6 -13.14 16.88 -0.78
CA PHE A 6 -11.96 17.29 -1.54
C PHE A 6 -10.81 17.71 -0.62
N VAL A 7 -11.11 18.52 0.40
CA VAL A 7 -10.12 18.97 1.40
C VAL A 7 -9.56 17.77 2.18
N LEU A 8 -10.43 16.87 2.65
CA LEU A 8 -10.02 15.64 3.33
C LEU A 8 -9.05 14.83 2.46
N VAL A 9 -9.43 14.55 1.21
CA VAL A 9 -8.61 13.77 0.28
C VAL A 9 -7.27 14.45 0.03
N ALA A 10 -7.25 15.76 -0.24
CA ALA A 10 -6.01 16.50 -0.44
C ALA A 10 -5.09 16.42 0.79
N LEU A 11 -5.61 16.64 1.99
CA LEU A 11 -4.83 16.56 3.23
C LEU A 11 -4.27 15.15 3.47
N VAL A 12 -5.09 14.12 3.25
CA VAL A 12 -4.66 12.73 3.41
C VAL A 12 -3.55 12.40 2.40
N PHE A 13 -3.66 12.81 1.14
CA PHE A 13 -2.62 12.53 0.16
C PHE A 13 -1.35 13.36 0.36
N VAL A 14 -1.43 14.61 0.85
CA VAL A 14 -0.24 15.35 1.30
C VAL A 14 0.45 14.60 2.43
N PHE A 15 -0.30 14.15 3.43
CA PHE A 15 0.25 13.42 4.56
C PHE A 15 0.86 12.08 4.15
N ALA A 16 0.10 11.23 3.44
CA ALA A 16 0.53 9.93 2.94
C ALA A 16 1.71 10.05 1.97
N GLY A 17 1.70 11.06 1.10
CA GLY A 17 2.83 11.44 0.25
C GLY A 17 4.05 11.80 1.09
N GLY A 18 3.88 12.59 2.15
CA GLY A 18 4.92 12.93 3.13
C GLY A 18 5.58 11.70 3.74
N ILE A 19 4.78 10.74 4.23
CA ILE A 19 5.28 9.45 4.74
C ILE A 19 6.11 8.74 3.67
N LYS A 20 5.59 8.63 2.44
CA LYS A 20 6.32 7.99 1.32
C LYS A 20 7.60 8.74 0.95
N GLY A 21 7.63 10.07 1.03
CA GLY A 21 8.83 10.88 0.82
C GLY A 21 9.91 10.64 1.87
N LEU A 22 9.50 10.37 3.11
CA LEU A 22 10.39 10.13 4.26
C LEU A 22 10.93 8.69 4.28
N ILE A 23 10.05 7.69 4.15
CA ILE A 23 10.38 6.27 4.35
C ILE A 23 10.57 5.52 3.02
N GLY A 24 10.06 6.06 1.91
CA GLY A 24 10.15 5.45 0.57
C GLY A 24 8.90 4.64 0.17
N PHE A 25 8.03 4.31 1.12
CA PHE A 25 6.79 3.55 0.93
C PHE A 25 5.69 4.03 1.88
N GLY A 26 4.50 3.45 1.75
CA GLY A 26 3.41 3.63 2.73
C GLY A 26 2.28 4.56 2.27
N LEU A 27 2.41 5.25 1.13
CA LEU A 27 1.31 6.07 0.59
C LEU A 27 0.01 5.27 0.49
N PRO A 28 -0.04 4.10 -0.19
CA PRO A 28 -1.25 3.28 -0.25
C PRO A 28 -1.84 2.94 1.10
N THR A 29 -1.01 2.42 2.00
CA THR A 29 -1.42 1.96 3.33
C THR A 29 -2.00 3.09 4.16
N VAL A 30 -1.35 4.26 4.15
CA VAL A 30 -1.79 5.42 4.94
C VAL A 30 -3.04 6.03 4.35
N SER A 31 -3.08 6.25 3.04
CA SER A 31 -4.26 6.84 2.40
C SER A 31 -5.46 5.92 2.56
N ILE A 32 -5.29 4.60 2.39
CA ILE A 32 -6.40 3.64 2.55
C ILE A 32 -6.85 3.57 4.00
N ALA A 33 -5.94 3.42 4.96
CA ALA A 33 -6.32 3.32 6.36
C ALA A 33 -7.09 4.56 6.85
N ILE A 34 -6.65 5.76 6.46
CA ILE A 34 -7.35 6.99 6.85
C ILE A 34 -8.67 7.11 6.09
N LEU A 35 -8.67 7.05 4.75
CA LEU A 35 -9.89 7.29 3.96
C LEU A 35 -10.95 6.21 4.20
N ALA A 36 -10.56 4.95 4.43
CA ALA A 36 -11.51 3.87 4.68
C ALA A 36 -12.34 4.12 5.95
N ALA A 37 -11.76 4.78 6.96
CA ALA A 37 -12.46 5.14 8.19
C ALA A 37 -13.51 6.25 8.01
N PHE A 38 -13.44 7.02 6.92
CA PHE A 38 -14.35 8.15 6.66
C PHE A 38 -15.30 7.91 5.49
N LEU A 39 -14.81 7.25 4.43
CA LEU A 39 -15.49 7.15 3.14
C LEU A 39 -15.89 5.72 2.77
N GLY A 40 -15.34 4.71 3.45
CA GLY A 40 -15.45 3.31 3.04
C GLY A 40 -14.22 2.81 2.29
N LEU A 41 -14.05 1.48 2.27
CA LEU A 41 -12.85 0.83 1.74
C LEU A 41 -12.73 0.97 0.22
N ILE A 42 -13.83 0.80 -0.52
CA ILE A 42 -13.83 0.81 -1.99
C ILE A 42 -13.49 2.22 -2.50
N GLU A 43 -14.05 3.24 -1.85
CA GLU A 43 -13.77 4.65 -2.09
C GLU A 43 -12.30 4.95 -1.84
N ALA A 44 -11.77 4.51 -0.70
CA ALA A 44 -10.37 4.70 -0.32
C ALA A 44 -9.41 4.04 -1.33
N MET A 45 -9.71 2.82 -1.78
CA MET A 45 -8.92 2.09 -2.77
C MET A 45 -8.96 2.81 -4.13
N THR A 46 -10.12 3.27 -4.57
CA THR A 46 -10.32 3.99 -5.84
C THR A 46 -9.54 5.31 -5.87
N LEU A 47 -9.64 6.11 -4.79
CA LEU A 47 -8.93 7.38 -4.66
C LEU A 47 -7.41 7.21 -4.61
N MET A 48 -6.93 6.06 -4.13
CA MET A 48 -5.51 5.75 -4.07
C MET A 48 -4.90 5.35 -5.41
N LEU A 49 -5.70 4.83 -6.37
CA LEU A 49 -5.21 4.19 -7.60
C LEU A 49 -4.21 5.07 -8.37
N LEU A 50 -4.61 6.27 -8.80
CA LEU A 50 -3.76 7.11 -9.64
C LEU A 50 -2.55 7.70 -8.89
N PRO A 51 -2.70 8.23 -7.66
CA PRO A 51 -1.55 8.70 -6.89
C PRO A 51 -0.52 7.59 -6.62
N SER A 52 -0.99 6.39 -6.26
CA SER A 52 -0.13 5.22 -6.08
C SER A 52 0.55 4.83 -7.39
N LEU A 53 -0.22 4.67 -8.47
CA LEU A 53 0.30 4.21 -9.76
C LEU A 53 1.41 5.13 -10.27
N ILE A 54 1.16 6.44 -10.30
CA ILE A 54 2.11 7.42 -10.84
C ILE A 54 3.38 7.47 -9.98
N THR A 55 3.23 7.56 -8.65
CA THR A 55 4.38 7.68 -7.76
C THR A 55 5.23 6.42 -7.71
N ASN A 56 4.60 5.23 -7.81
CA ASN A 56 5.30 3.95 -7.81
C ASN A 56 5.90 3.60 -9.17
N LEU A 57 5.26 4.00 -10.29
CA LEU A 57 5.81 3.83 -11.63
C LEU A 57 7.11 4.63 -11.77
N LEU A 58 7.09 5.90 -11.36
CA LEU A 58 8.30 6.74 -11.33
C LEU A 58 9.38 6.13 -10.43
N GLN A 59 9.00 5.54 -9.30
CA GLN A 59 9.94 4.87 -8.39
C GLN A 59 10.51 3.57 -8.98
N GLY A 60 9.71 2.80 -9.74
CA GLY A 60 10.11 1.53 -10.34
C GLY A 60 10.93 1.66 -11.64
N LEU A 61 10.78 2.79 -12.36
CA LEU A 61 11.55 3.06 -13.58
C LEU A 61 12.94 3.63 -13.29
N VAL A 62 13.15 4.23 -12.12
CA VAL A 62 14.44 4.80 -11.71
C VAL A 62 15.25 3.76 -10.95
N GLY A 63 16.52 3.57 -11.32
CA GLY A 63 17.47 2.68 -10.60
C GLY A 63 18.30 1.75 -11.48
N GLY A 64 18.00 1.59 -12.77
CA GLY A 64 18.83 0.81 -13.70
C GLY A 64 18.80 -0.73 -13.53
N HIS A 65 18.09 -1.26 -12.54
CA HIS A 65 18.00 -2.71 -12.25
C HIS A 65 16.73 -3.38 -12.77
N LEU A 66 15.92 -2.68 -13.58
CA LEU A 66 14.57 -3.10 -14.00
C LEU A 66 14.49 -4.54 -14.51
N ILE A 67 15.29 -4.89 -15.52
CA ILE A 67 15.25 -6.23 -16.15
C ILE A 67 15.65 -7.32 -15.15
N ARG A 68 16.66 -7.05 -14.31
CA ARG A 68 17.12 -7.99 -13.28
C ARG A 68 16.02 -8.23 -12.24
N LEU A 69 15.39 -7.16 -11.76
CA LEU A 69 14.33 -7.23 -10.76
C LEU A 69 13.10 -7.94 -11.28
N ILE A 70 12.68 -7.67 -12.52
CA ILE A 70 11.59 -8.41 -13.16
C ILE A 70 11.93 -9.89 -13.22
N ARG A 71 13.13 -10.26 -13.68
CA ARG A 71 13.53 -11.68 -13.76
C ARG A 71 13.67 -12.37 -12.42
N ARG A 72 14.11 -11.67 -11.37
CA ARG A 72 14.28 -12.25 -10.03
C ARG A 72 12.95 -12.38 -9.28
N CYS A 73 12.12 -11.34 -9.35
CA CYS A 73 10.87 -11.23 -8.58
C CYS A 73 9.61 -11.58 -9.38
N TRP A 74 9.74 -12.14 -10.61
CA TRP A 74 8.61 -12.38 -11.49
C TRP A 74 7.49 -13.21 -10.83
N SER A 75 7.84 -14.24 -10.07
CA SER A 75 6.86 -15.11 -9.42
C SER A 75 6.07 -14.39 -8.33
N LEU A 76 6.74 -13.52 -7.56
CA LEU A 76 6.08 -12.63 -6.60
C LEU A 76 5.12 -11.67 -7.31
N PHE A 77 5.56 -11.07 -8.41
CA PHE A 77 4.77 -10.11 -9.16
C PHE A 77 3.54 -10.74 -9.83
N ILE A 78 3.72 -11.86 -10.54
CA ILE A 78 2.63 -12.53 -11.25
C ILE A 78 1.64 -13.15 -10.26
N LEU A 79 2.10 -13.90 -9.27
CA LEU A 79 1.17 -14.52 -8.32
C LEU A 79 0.51 -13.47 -7.42
N GLY A 80 1.23 -12.40 -7.06
CA GLY A 80 0.63 -11.29 -6.34
C GLY A 80 -0.42 -10.54 -7.16
N ALA A 81 -0.20 -10.33 -8.45
CA ALA A 81 -1.21 -9.75 -9.33
C ALA A 81 -2.45 -10.66 -9.45
N VAL A 82 -2.24 -11.96 -9.70
CA VAL A 82 -3.35 -12.94 -9.82
C VAL A 82 -4.16 -13.01 -8.54
N PHE A 83 -3.52 -13.13 -7.37
CA PHE A 83 -4.25 -13.22 -6.11
C PHE A 83 -4.89 -11.89 -5.69
N THR A 84 -4.32 -10.75 -6.06
CA THR A 84 -4.98 -9.45 -5.91
C THR A 84 -6.29 -9.43 -6.67
N TRP A 85 -6.26 -9.79 -7.94
CA TRP A 85 -7.45 -9.84 -8.79
C TRP A 85 -8.49 -10.83 -8.25
N LEU A 86 -8.09 -12.06 -7.95
CA LEU A 86 -8.98 -13.10 -7.42
C LEU A 86 -9.65 -12.68 -6.11
N THR A 87 -8.90 -12.17 -5.14
CA THR A 87 -9.46 -11.87 -3.81
C THR A 87 -10.23 -10.56 -3.76
N SER A 88 -9.90 -9.57 -4.60
CA SER A 88 -10.67 -8.33 -4.69
C SER A 88 -12.05 -8.53 -5.33
N SER A 89 -12.29 -9.62 -6.08
CA SER A 89 -13.63 -9.96 -6.56
C SER A 89 -14.65 -10.10 -5.41
N LEU A 90 -14.18 -10.52 -4.23
CA LEU A 90 -15.00 -10.67 -3.03
C LEU A 90 -15.58 -9.33 -2.55
N LEU A 91 -14.94 -8.19 -2.88
CA LEU A 91 -15.42 -6.85 -2.51
C LEU A 91 -16.80 -6.54 -3.08
N SER A 92 -17.20 -7.20 -4.16
CA SER A 92 -18.51 -7.00 -4.79
C SER A 92 -19.60 -7.95 -4.27
N THR A 93 -19.23 -8.95 -3.47
CA THR A 93 -20.15 -10.03 -3.06
C THR A 93 -20.29 -10.18 -1.55
N TRP A 94 -19.26 -9.84 -0.78
CA TRP A 94 -19.25 -9.98 0.68
C TRP A 94 -19.56 -8.65 1.37
N ASP A 95 -19.89 -8.73 2.65
CA ASP A 95 -20.20 -7.57 3.47
C ASP A 95 -18.98 -6.61 3.61
N PRO A 96 -19.13 -5.30 3.33
CA PRO A 96 -18.06 -4.31 3.46
C PRO A 96 -17.42 -4.26 4.85
N ALA A 97 -18.17 -4.48 5.93
CA ALA A 97 -17.65 -4.42 7.29
C ALA A 97 -16.59 -5.51 7.53
N THR A 98 -16.77 -6.68 6.92
CA THR A 98 -15.78 -7.77 6.95
C THR A 98 -14.40 -7.30 6.46
N PHE A 99 -14.34 -6.56 5.35
CA PHE A 99 -13.06 -6.09 4.81
C PHE A 99 -12.43 -4.95 5.62
N LEU A 100 -13.23 -4.09 6.25
CA LEU A 100 -12.73 -3.08 7.19
C LEU A 100 -12.11 -3.74 8.43
N VAL A 101 -12.73 -4.80 8.97
CA VAL A 101 -12.14 -5.59 10.06
C VAL A 101 -10.81 -6.22 9.63
N ILE A 102 -10.76 -6.85 8.44
CA ILE A 102 -9.52 -7.45 7.90
C ILE A 102 -8.44 -6.37 7.71
N LEU A 103 -8.79 -5.20 7.15
CA LEU A 103 -7.88 -4.06 7.03
C LEU A 103 -7.31 -3.66 8.39
N GLY A 104 -8.18 -3.49 9.40
CA GLY A 104 -7.80 -3.15 10.76
C GLY A 104 -6.83 -4.15 11.38
N VAL A 105 -7.10 -5.45 11.22
CA VAL A 105 -6.20 -6.53 11.67
C VAL A 105 -4.85 -6.47 10.93
N VAL A 106 -4.87 -6.37 9.60
CA VAL A 106 -3.65 -6.35 8.78
C VAL A 106 -2.73 -5.19 9.16
N ILE A 107 -3.26 -3.97 9.27
CA ILE A 107 -2.42 -2.81 9.60
C ILE A 107 -1.99 -2.80 11.07
N THR A 108 -2.79 -3.37 11.98
CA THR A 108 -2.40 -3.57 13.39
C THR A 108 -1.24 -4.54 13.51
N VAL A 109 -1.35 -5.73 12.89
CA VAL A 109 -0.29 -6.74 12.89
C VAL A 109 0.98 -6.21 12.22
N TYR A 110 0.82 -5.47 11.12
CA TYR A 110 1.95 -4.83 10.44
C TYR A 110 2.64 -3.77 11.31
N GLY A 111 1.86 -2.91 11.96
CA GLY A 111 2.38 -1.89 12.86
C GLY A 111 3.14 -2.49 14.04
N LEU A 112 2.56 -3.48 14.72
CA LEU A 112 3.19 -4.18 15.85
C LEU A 112 4.49 -4.90 15.46
N SER A 113 4.46 -5.68 14.37
CA SER A 113 5.65 -6.38 13.89
C SER A 113 6.78 -5.43 13.51
N SER A 114 6.44 -4.27 12.94
CA SER A 114 7.41 -3.23 12.58
C SER A 114 7.97 -2.49 13.81
N LEU A 115 7.18 -2.31 14.87
CA LEU A 115 7.63 -1.73 16.14
C LEU A 115 8.62 -2.64 16.88
N TRP A 116 8.38 -3.95 16.86
CA TRP A 116 9.31 -4.95 17.40
C TRP A 116 10.52 -5.20 16.51
N SER A 117 10.64 -4.48 15.39
CA SER A 117 11.76 -4.62 14.45
C SER A 117 11.94 -6.05 13.96
N PHE A 118 10.85 -6.78 13.75
CA PHE A 118 10.89 -8.14 13.24
C PHE A 118 11.48 -8.14 11.82
N GLN A 119 12.64 -8.78 11.64
CA GLN A 119 13.29 -8.91 10.35
C GLN A 119 13.17 -10.35 9.86
N LEU A 120 12.68 -10.53 8.64
CA LEU A 120 12.66 -11.84 8.02
C LEU A 120 14.09 -12.30 7.68
N PRO A 121 14.44 -13.57 7.95
CA PRO A 121 15.73 -14.11 7.55
C PRO A 121 15.84 -14.15 6.03
N SER A 122 17.08 -14.12 5.51
CA SER A 122 17.30 -14.22 4.07
C SER A 122 16.79 -15.57 3.55
N PRO A 123 16.04 -15.61 2.44
CA PRO A 123 15.46 -16.85 1.93
C PRO A 123 16.50 -17.83 1.37
N GLY A 124 17.71 -17.36 1.04
CA GLY A 124 18.80 -18.21 0.56
C GLY A 124 18.38 -19.15 -0.59
N PRO A 125 18.74 -20.44 -0.56
CA PRO A 125 18.33 -21.42 -1.56
C PRO A 125 16.81 -21.61 -1.69
N GLY A 126 16.03 -21.20 -0.69
CA GLY A 126 14.57 -21.27 -0.67
C GLY A 126 13.87 -20.15 -1.44
N GLU A 127 14.61 -19.14 -1.95
CA GLU A 127 14.05 -17.98 -2.68
C GLU A 127 13.03 -18.38 -3.77
N PRO A 128 13.29 -19.38 -4.64
CA PRO A 128 12.33 -19.77 -5.69
C PRO A 128 10.99 -20.30 -5.18
N TRP A 129 10.95 -20.83 -3.94
CA TRP A 129 9.74 -21.37 -3.30
C TRP A 129 9.04 -20.32 -2.43
N ILE A 130 9.82 -19.47 -1.75
CA ILE A 130 9.28 -18.44 -0.88
C ILE A 130 8.67 -17.30 -1.70
N SER A 131 9.32 -16.90 -2.81
CA SER A 131 8.84 -15.83 -3.70
C SER A 131 7.38 -15.99 -4.15
N PRO A 132 6.94 -17.13 -4.74
CA PRO A 132 5.55 -17.31 -5.14
C PRO A 132 4.59 -17.30 -3.94
N ILE A 133 4.97 -17.90 -2.80
CA ILE A 133 4.13 -17.90 -1.58
C ILE A 133 3.90 -16.48 -1.07
N VAL A 134 4.97 -15.69 -0.99
CA VAL A 134 4.90 -14.28 -0.62
C VAL A 134 4.04 -13.52 -1.63
N GLY A 135 4.17 -13.81 -2.93
CA GLY A 135 3.31 -13.25 -3.98
C GLY A 135 1.83 -13.52 -3.69
N MET A 136 1.44 -14.78 -3.53
CA MET A 136 0.06 -15.18 -3.25
C MET A 136 -0.51 -14.52 -1.99
N LEU A 137 0.24 -14.55 -0.88
CA LEU A 137 -0.18 -13.92 0.37
C LEU A 137 -0.30 -12.40 0.25
N SER A 138 0.67 -11.75 -0.39
CA SER A 138 0.66 -10.30 -0.57
C SER A 138 -0.47 -9.88 -1.50
N GLY A 139 -0.71 -10.65 -2.56
CA GLY A 139 -1.84 -10.45 -3.47
C GLY A 139 -3.17 -10.61 -2.77
N GLY A 140 -3.33 -11.69 -1.98
CA GLY A 140 -4.56 -11.92 -1.23
C GLY A 140 -4.87 -10.79 -0.25
N ILE A 141 -3.89 -10.38 0.54
CA ILE A 141 -4.04 -9.24 1.46
C ILE A 141 -4.35 -7.96 0.67
N THR A 142 -3.65 -7.74 -0.43
CA THR A 142 -3.84 -6.56 -1.29
C THR A 142 -5.25 -6.50 -1.87
N GLY A 143 -5.79 -7.61 -2.38
CA GLY A 143 -7.14 -7.61 -2.95
C GLY A 143 -8.23 -7.39 -1.90
N LEU A 144 -8.04 -7.94 -0.69
CA LEU A 144 -9.01 -7.80 0.41
C LEU A 144 -8.97 -6.43 1.10
N THR A 145 -7.83 -5.75 1.11
CA THR A 145 -7.63 -4.55 1.97
C THR A 145 -7.04 -3.35 1.25
N GLY A 146 -6.53 -3.52 0.03
CA GLY A 146 -5.72 -2.52 -0.67
C GLY A 146 -4.34 -2.24 -0.03
N VAL A 147 -3.94 -2.98 1.01
CA VAL A 147 -2.64 -2.83 1.66
C VAL A 147 -1.58 -3.64 0.93
N PHE A 148 -0.63 -2.95 0.28
CA PHE A 148 0.36 -3.61 -0.57
C PHE A 148 1.60 -4.13 0.16
N VAL A 149 1.73 -3.84 1.46
CA VAL A 149 3.03 -3.89 2.15
C VAL A 149 3.36 -5.21 2.84
N VAL A 150 2.36 -6.04 3.11
CA VAL A 150 2.51 -7.30 3.85
C VAL A 150 2.15 -8.50 2.98
N PRO A 151 2.93 -9.59 2.99
CA PRO A 151 4.32 -9.72 3.49
C PRO A 151 5.41 -9.21 2.53
N SER A 152 5.04 -8.66 1.36
CA SER A 152 5.94 -8.27 0.27
C SER A 152 7.14 -7.40 0.68
N ILE A 153 6.96 -6.33 1.47
CA ILE A 153 8.08 -5.44 1.85
C ILE A 153 9.08 -6.19 2.70
N GLY A 154 8.60 -6.94 3.70
CA GLY A 154 9.48 -7.71 4.58
C GLY A 154 10.31 -8.71 3.79
N TYR A 155 9.70 -9.37 2.80
CA TYR A 155 10.40 -10.27 1.91
C TYR A 155 11.43 -9.55 1.02
N LEU A 156 11.05 -8.44 0.37
CA LEU A 156 11.98 -7.65 -0.45
C LEU A 156 13.16 -7.13 0.37
N GLN A 157 12.94 -6.74 1.63
CA GLN A 157 14.02 -6.37 2.55
C GLN A 157 14.91 -7.57 2.93
N ALA A 158 14.34 -8.77 3.08
CA ALA A 158 15.09 -10.00 3.37
C ALA A 158 15.97 -10.46 2.20
N LEU A 159 15.72 -10.00 0.96
CA LEU A 159 16.58 -10.23 -0.20
C LEU A 159 17.91 -9.48 -0.13
N ARG A 160 18.07 -8.57 0.84
CA ARG A 160 19.31 -7.79 1.10
C ARG A 160 19.85 -7.07 -0.14
N MET A 161 18.93 -6.54 -0.93
CA MET A 161 19.25 -5.67 -2.07
C MET A 161 19.88 -4.36 -1.58
N ASP A 162 20.69 -3.75 -2.44
CA ASP A 162 21.12 -2.37 -2.21
C ASP A 162 19.91 -1.44 -2.19
N ARG A 163 20.06 -0.28 -1.55
CA ARG A 163 18.95 0.63 -1.28
C ARG A 163 18.19 1.04 -2.56
N ASP A 164 18.89 1.33 -3.65
CA ASP A 164 18.26 1.75 -4.91
C ASP A 164 17.54 0.58 -5.58
N GLU A 165 18.12 -0.63 -5.54
CA GLU A 165 17.48 -1.85 -6.05
C GLU A 165 16.23 -2.20 -5.24
N LEU A 166 16.27 -2.08 -3.91
CA LEU A 166 15.12 -2.29 -3.03
C LEU A 166 13.99 -1.29 -3.33
N ILE A 167 14.31 0.00 -3.41
CA ILE A 167 13.34 1.05 -3.74
C ILE A 167 12.70 0.78 -5.10
N GLN A 168 13.50 0.39 -6.09
CA GLN A 168 13.03 0.06 -7.42
C GLN A 168 12.11 -1.18 -7.41
N ALA A 169 12.48 -2.23 -6.68
CA ALA A 169 11.68 -3.45 -6.55
C ALA A 169 10.32 -3.19 -5.89
N MET A 170 10.28 -2.33 -4.87
CA MET A 170 9.04 -1.89 -4.22
C MET A 170 8.16 -1.08 -5.18
N GLY A 171 8.77 -0.18 -5.96
CA GLY A 171 8.06 0.57 -7.01
C GLY A 171 7.40 -0.34 -8.03
N LEU A 172 8.12 -1.37 -8.50
CA LEU A 172 7.56 -2.38 -9.42
C LEU A 172 6.42 -3.17 -8.80
N TRP A 173 6.62 -3.69 -7.58
CA TRP A 173 5.58 -4.43 -6.86
C TRP A 173 4.31 -3.60 -6.69
N PHE A 174 4.43 -2.38 -6.16
CA PHE A 174 3.26 -1.53 -5.92
C PHE A 174 2.58 -1.09 -7.23
N THR A 175 3.34 -0.90 -8.31
CA THR A 175 2.78 -0.61 -9.63
C THR A 175 1.93 -1.78 -10.11
N ILE A 176 2.47 -3.00 -10.07
CA ILE A 176 1.78 -4.22 -10.52
C ILE A 176 0.55 -4.51 -9.67
N ALA A 177 0.67 -4.39 -8.34
CA ALA A 177 -0.44 -4.53 -7.41
C ALA A 177 -1.54 -3.49 -7.65
N THR A 178 -1.17 -2.23 -7.87
CA THR A 178 -2.14 -1.15 -8.16
C THR A 178 -2.85 -1.39 -9.48
N LEU A 179 -2.15 -1.83 -10.52
CA LEU A 179 -2.74 -2.15 -11.82
C LEU A 179 -3.71 -3.34 -11.74
N SER A 180 -3.32 -4.41 -11.04
CA SER A 180 -4.19 -5.57 -10.81
C SER A 180 -5.45 -5.15 -10.05
N LEU A 181 -5.29 -4.34 -9.01
CA LEU A 181 -6.42 -3.87 -8.22
C LEU A 181 -7.34 -2.96 -9.02
N ALA A 182 -6.79 -2.00 -9.78
CA ALA A 182 -7.56 -1.12 -10.66
C ALA A 182 -8.36 -1.92 -11.70
N PHE A 183 -7.74 -2.95 -12.29
CA PHE A 183 -8.40 -3.83 -13.24
C PHE A 183 -9.58 -4.56 -12.59
N SER A 184 -9.38 -5.14 -11.41
CA SER A 184 -10.44 -5.85 -10.68
C SER A 184 -11.60 -4.94 -10.28
N LEU A 185 -11.31 -3.76 -9.72
CA LEU A 185 -12.36 -2.80 -9.34
C LEU A 185 -13.15 -2.35 -10.58
N LYS A 186 -12.49 -2.17 -11.73
CA LYS A 186 -13.15 -1.83 -12.99
C LYS A 186 -14.08 -2.95 -13.46
N GLU A 187 -13.59 -4.18 -13.46
CA GLU A 187 -14.32 -5.36 -13.93
C GLU A 187 -15.62 -5.57 -13.14
N HIS A 188 -15.59 -5.32 -11.83
CA HIS A 188 -16.74 -5.46 -10.94
C HIS A 188 -17.63 -4.20 -10.87
N GLY A 189 -17.37 -3.18 -11.69
CA GLY A 189 -18.17 -1.94 -11.70
C GLY A 189 -18.02 -1.09 -10.43
N LEU A 190 -16.94 -1.28 -9.66
CA LEU A 190 -16.67 -0.58 -8.40
C LEU A 190 -15.96 0.76 -8.59
N LEU A 191 -15.54 1.08 -9.82
CA LEU A 191 -14.95 2.38 -10.16
C LEU A 191 -16.03 3.36 -10.63
N SER A 192 -16.27 4.41 -9.84
CA SER A 192 -17.08 5.56 -10.29
C SER A 192 -16.21 6.59 -11.03
N ASP A 193 -16.76 7.22 -12.06
CA ASP A 193 -16.08 8.31 -12.79
C ASP A 193 -15.73 9.51 -11.89
N GLU A 194 -16.61 9.85 -10.94
CA GLU A 194 -16.39 10.95 -9.98
C GLU A 194 -15.16 10.71 -9.10
N LEU A 195 -15.05 9.52 -8.50
CA LEU A 195 -13.86 9.14 -7.72
C LEU A 195 -12.61 8.99 -8.59
N GLY A 196 -12.76 8.59 -9.86
CA GLY A 196 -11.65 8.55 -10.81
C GLY A 196 -11.04 9.94 -11.05
N TRP A 197 -11.89 10.96 -11.22
CA TRP A 197 -11.43 12.34 -11.34
C TRP A 197 -10.77 12.85 -10.05
N LEU A 198 -11.35 12.51 -8.89
CA LEU A 198 -10.77 12.90 -7.60
C LEU A 198 -9.42 12.21 -7.34
N SER A 199 -9.29 10.93 -7.71
CA SER A 199 -8.04 10.18 -7.69
C SER A 199 -6.97 10.87 -8.54
N LEU A 200 -7.34 11.37 -9.73
CA LEU A 200 -6.43 12.14 -10.58
C LEU A 200 -6.00 13.46 -9.92
N MET A 201 -6.95 14.21 -9.36
CA MET A 201 -6.64 15.46 -8.66
C MET A 201 -5.75 15.22 -7.42
N ALA A 202 -5.93 14.09 -6.73
CA ALA A 202 -5.15 13.68 -5.57
C ALA A 202 -3.66 13.39 -5.88
N VAL A 203 -3.29 13.22 -7.16
CA VAL A 203 -1.90 13.03 -7.59
C VAL A 203 -1.05 14.24 -7.20
N LEU A 204 -1.56 15.46 -7.41
CA LEU A 204 -0.82 16.68 -7.10
C LEU A 204 -0.54 16.83 -5.58
N PRO A 205 -1.54 16.71 -4.68
CA PRO A 205 -1.31 16.60 -3.24
C PRO A 205 -0.32 15.51 -2.84
N ALA A 206 -0.41 14.32 -3.44
CA ALA A 206 0.50 13.22 -3.14
C ALA A 206 1.96 13.54 -3.50
N LEU A 207 2.18 14.12 -4.69
CA LEU A 207 3.50 14.53 -5.15
C LEU A 207 4.06 15.67 -4.29
N LEU A 208 3.23 16.65 -3.93
CA LEU A 208 3.60 17.72 -3.00
C LEU A 208 4.02 17.16 -1.65
N GLY A 209 3.23 16.24 -1.08
CA GLY A 209 3.56 15.53 0.14
C GLY A 209 4.90 14.82 0.04
N MET A 210 5.13 14.05 -1.02
CA MET A 210 6.40 13.36 -1.25
C MET A 210 7.59 14.31 -1.32
N TRP A 211 7.43 15.45 -1.99
CA TRP A 211 8.47 16.48 -2.06
C TRP A 211 8.79 17.06 -0.68
N ILE A 212 7.78 17.42 0.11
CA ILE A 212 7.94 17.88 1.50
C ILE A 212 8.66 16.82 2.33
N GLY A 213 8.21 15.56 2.25
CA GLY A 213 8.80 14.44 2.98
C GLY A 213 10.30 14.25 2.65
N ARG A 214 10.68 14.36 1.38
CA ARG A 214 12.09 14.28 0.96
C ARG A 214 12.95 15.41 1.54
N ILE A 215 12.42 16.62 1.62
CA ILE A 215 13.11 17.78 2.20
C ILE A 215 13.30 17.62 3.72
N LEU A 216 12.29 17.08 4.40
CA LEU A 216 12.34 16.88 5.85
C LEU A 216 13.20 15.68 6.26
N ARG A 217 13.35 14.68 5.39
CA ARG A 217 14.09 13.44 5.66
C ARG A 217 15.47 13.64 6.30
N PRO A 218 16.38 14.47 5.78
CA PRO A 218 17.71 14.66 6.38
C PRO A 218 17.67 15.35 7.75
N ARG A 219 16.54 15.95 8.15
CA ARG A 219 16.39 16.68 9.43
C ARG A 219 15.74 15.85 10.53
N LEU A 220 15.27 14.63 10.21
CA LEU A 220 14.53 13.79 11.13
C LEU A 220 15.31 12.51 11.45
N SER A 221 15.22 12.08 12.71
CA SER A 221 15.67 10.73 13.07
C SER A 221 14.75 9.70 12.41
N GLU A 222 15.29 8.99 11.41
CA GLU A 222 14.54 7.97 10.67
C GLU A 222 13.96 6.90 11.62
N ALA A 223 14.71 6.52 12.65
CA ALA A 223 14.26 5.56 13.65
C ALA A 223 13.09 6.09 14.50
N ALA A 224 13.17 7.33 14.98
CA ALA A 224 12.09 7.93 15.77
C ALA A 224 10.82 8.12 14.94
N PHE A 225 10.98 8.57 13.69
CA PHE A 225 9.87 8.75 12.77
C PHE A 225 9.18 7.42 12.45
N ARG A 226 9.95 6.38 12.12
CA ARG A 226 9.40 5.04 11.86
C ARG A 226 8.65 4.50 13.07
N ARG A 227 9.16 4.66 14.29
CA ARG A 227 8.47 4.24 15.52
C ARG A 227 7.14 4.97 15.69
N LEU A 228 7.12 6.30 15.56
CA LEU A 228 5.89 7.08 15.66
C LEU A 228 4.88 6.69 14.58
N PHE A 229 5.36 6.52 13.34
CA PHE A 229 4.55 6.09 12.21
C PHE A 229 3.85 4.75 12.46
N PHE A 230 4.60 3.72 12.86
CA PHE A 230 4.02 2.40 13.11
C PHE A 230 3.15 2.36 14.37
N ALA A 231 3.44 3.17 15.39
CA ALA A 231 2.55 3.34 16.54
C ALA A 231 1.20 3.94 16.10
N GLY A 232 1.23 5.03 15.32
CA GLY A 232 0.02 5.63 14.76
C GLY A 232 -0.76 4.67 13.85
N LEU A 233 -0.06 3.92 12.99
CA LEU A 233 -0.68 2.92 12.12
C LEU A 233 -1.33 1.79 12.91
N THR A 234 -0.71 1.35 14.01
CA THR A 234 -1.27 0.34 14.92
C THR A 234 -2.55 0.84 15.57
N LEU A 235 -2.52 2.06 16.14
CA LEU A 235 -3.69 2.66 16.76
C LEU A 235 -4.84 2.84 15.77
N LEU A 236 -4.53 3.27 14.54
CA LEU A 236 -5.52 3.40 13.48
C LEU A 236 -6.13 2.05 13.07
N GLY A 237 -5.33 0.99 13.01
CA GLY A 237 -5.81 -0.37 12.77
C GLY A 237 -6.77 -0.88 13.84
N VAL A 238 -6.39 -0.71 15.11
CA VAL A 238 -7.25 -1.06 16.25
C VAL A 238 -8.54 -0.27 16.19
N TYR A 239 -8.47 1.03 15.90
CA TYR A 239 -9.65 1.88 15.77
C TYR A 239 -10.60 1.38 14.68
N ILE A 240 -10.12 1.15 13.45
CA ILE A 240 -10.94 0.69 12.33
C ILE A 240 -11.59 -0.66 12.65
N GLY A 241 -10.81 -1.62 13.16
CA GLY A 241 -11.33 -2.95 13.49
C GLY A 241 -12.38 -2.90 14.60
N ALA A 242 -12.08 -2.22 15.70
CA ALA A 242 -12.98 -2.15 16.85
C ALA A 242 -14.25 -1.35 16.55
N SER A 243 -14.14 -0.19 15.89
CA SER A 243 -15.31 0.63 15.55
C SER A 243 -16.25 -0.09 14.59
N THR A 244 -15.71 -0.85 13.65
CA THR A 244 -16.51 -1.65 12.72
C THR A 244 -17.26 -2.77 13.45
N ILE A 245 -16.58 -3.52 14.33
CA ILE A 245 -17.22 -4.60 15.11
C ILE A 245 -18.33 -4.06 16.02
N VAL A 246 -18.12 -2.90 16.65
CA VAL A 246 -19.12 -2.28 17.53
C VAL A 246 -20.33 -1.76 16.75
N ALA A 247 -20.15 -1.38 15.49
CA ALA A 247 -21.22 -0.89 14.63
C ALA A 247 -22.00 -2.01 13.90
N SER A 248 -21.54 -3.26 13.96
CA SER A 248 -22.14 -4.44 13.31
C SER A 248 -23.13 -5.16 14.23
#